data_AF-A0A935ULB5-F1
#
_entry.id   AF-A0A935ULB5-F1
#
_cell.length_a   1.000
_cell.length_b   1.000
_cell.length_c   1.000
_cell.angle_alpha   90.00
_cell.angle_beta   90.00
_cell.angle_gamma   90.00
#
_symmetry.space_group_name_H-M   'P 1'
#
loop_
_entity.id
_entity.type
_entity.pdbx_description
1 polymer ?
#
loop_
_entity_poly.entity_id
_entity_poly.type
_entity_poly.pdbx_seq_one_letter_code
_entity_poly.pdbx_strand_id
1 'polypeptide(L)'
;MFKFFRGNKENKSGIILDNNSDLNYEEAISFIKKTFIEKVANSYSYKQNQYSDPHGYWGITFSKENISIFLGSERSSIDYRLTINGNNIYLGSFDDRVLQLKNTSKKNFIFLIDLILRYLAQYPIV
;
A
#
# COMPACT_ATOMS: atom_id res chain seq x y z
N MET A 1 28.85 2.51 -26.94
CA MET A 1 29.35 2.73 -25.56
C MET A 1 28.30 3.54 -24.82
N PHE A 2 27.40 2.88 -24.08
CA PHE A 2 26.27 3.57 -23.41
C PHE A 2 26.73 4.11 -22.05
N LYS A 3 26.64 5.43 -21.88
CA LYS A 3 26.86 6.11 -20.60
C LYS A 3 25.60 5.93 -19.76
N PHE A 4 25.72 5.19 -18.66
CA PHE A 4 24.71 5.14 -17.62
C PHE A 4 24.59 6.51 -16.95
N PHE A 5 23.43 7.15 -17.07
CA PHE A 5 23.06 8.27 -16.21
C PHE A 5 22.84 7.70 -14.80
N ARG A 6 23.81 7.95 -13.90
CA ARG A 6 23.60 7.83 -12.46
C ARG A 6 22.59 8.91 -12.07
N GLY A 7 21.31 8.53 -12.06
CA GLY A 7 20.27 9.31 -11.40
C GLY A 7 20.68 9.53 -9.94
N ASN A 8 20.58 10.77 -9.49
CA ASN A 8 20.86 11.20 -8.14
C ASN A 8 20.19 10.23 -7.14
N LYS A 9 20.99 9.64 -6.26
CA LYS A 9 20.47 9.08 -5.00
C LYS A 9 19.99 10.27 -4.18
N GLU A 10 18.75 10.69 -4.42
CA GLU A 10 18.04 11.52 -3.47
C GLU A 10 18.14 10.82 -2.11
N ASN A 11 18.50 11.62 -1.11
CA ASN A 11 18.67 11.22 0.27
C ASN A 11 17.46 10.36 0.69
N LYS A 12 17.64 9.03 0.75
CA LYS A 12 16.65 8.09 1.32
C LYS A 12 16.61 8.36 2.83
N SER A 13 16.04 9.48 3.25
CA SER A 13 15.75 9.75 4.65
C SER A 13 14.98 8.55 5.21
N GLY A 14 15.51 8.01 6.31
CA GLY A 14 15.17 6.67 6.81
C GLY A 14 13.69 6.53 7.11
N ILE A 15 12.96 5.90 6.20
CA ILE A 15 11.63 5.39 6.50
C ILE A 15 11.84 4.27 7.52
N ILE A 16 11.46 4.51 8.76
CA ILE A 16 11.48 3.51 9.82
C ILE A 16 10.23 2.64 9.64
N LEU A 17 10.41 1.48 8.99
CA LEU A 17 9.40 0.43 8.98
C LEU A 17 9.22 -0.14 10.40
N ASP A 18 8.02 -0.60 10.72
CA ASP A 18 7.72 -1.22 11.99
C ASP A 18 7.17 -2.64 11.77
N ASN A 19 8.03 -3.61 12.06
CA ASN A 19 7.77 -5.05 11.96
C ASN A 19 7.69 -5.72 13.34
N ASN A 20 7.46 -4.94 14.39
CA ASN A 20 7.34 -5.43 15.77
C ASN A 20 5.95 -5.19 16.37
N SER A 21 5.11 -4.39 15.70
CA SER A 21 3.75 -4.07 16.13
C SER A 21 2.74 -4.58 15.12
N ASP A 22 1.64 -5.15 15.61
CA ASP A 22 0.50 -5.57 14.81
C ASP A 22 -0.75 -4.77 15.23
N LEU A 23 -1.43 -4.19 14.25
CA LEU A 23 -2.74 -3.62 14.49
C LEU A 23 -3.78 -4.75 14.48
N ASN A 24 -4.75 -4.65 15.39
CA ASN A 24 -5.97 -5.45 15.26
C ASN A 24 -6.80 -4.97 14.05
N TYR A 25 -7.74 -5.81 13.63
CA TYR A 25 -8.60 -5.56 12.47
C TYR A 25 -9.29 -4.19 12.50
N GLU A 26 -10.00 -3.87 13.58
CA GLU A 26 -10.81 -2.65 13.65
C GLU A 26 -9.94 -1.39 13.61
N GLU A 27 -8.83 -1.42 14.34
CA GLU A 27 -7.85 -0.34 14.36
C GLU A 27 -7.22 -0.14 12.97
N ALA A 28 -6.82 -1.23 12.32
CA ALA A 28 -6.18 -1.17 11.02
C ALA A 28 -7.12 -0.65 9.93
N ILE A 29 -8.36 -1.17 9.86
CA ILE A 29 -9.35 -0.71 8.89
C ILE A 29 -9.69 0.77 9.09
N SER A 30 -9.92 1.19 10.33
CA SER A 30 -10.22 2.58 10.66
C SER A 30 -9.06 3.50 10.25
N PHE A 31 -7.84 3.10 10.60
CA PHE A 31 -6.61 3.83 10.27
C PHE A 31 -6.40 3.96 8.75
N ILE A 32 -6.37 2.82 8.03
CA ILE A 32 -6.15 2.78 6.58
C ILE A 32 -7.20 3.63 5.86
N LYS A 33 -8.48 3.47 6.23
CA LYS A 33 -9.58 4.23 5.65
C LYS A 33 -9.37 5.73 5.84
N LYS A 34 -9.11 6.18 7.08
CA LYS A 34 -8.89 7.59 7.38
C LYS A 34 -7.69 8.13 6.60
N THR A 35 -6.53 7.49 6.70
CA THR A 35 -5.29 7.94 6.07
C THR A 35 -5.38 7.97 4.55
N PHE A 36 -6.00 6.96 3.92
CA PHE A 36 -6.15 6.93 2.47
C PHE A 36 -7.11 8.01 2.00
N ILE A 37 -8.30 8.12 2.61
CA ILE A 37 -9.31 9.11 2.24
C ILE A 37 -8.81 10.55 2.39
N GLU A 38 -8.10 10.86 3.48
CA GLU A 38 -7.50 12.18 3.70
C GLU A 38 -6.55 12.58 2.57
N LYS A 39 -5.82 11.62 2.00
CA LYS A 39 -4.86 11.88 0.92
C LYS A 39 -5.49 11.97 -0.47
N VAL A 40 -6.63 11.30 -0.71
CA VAL A 40 -7.26 11.22 -2.04
C VAL A 40 -8.58 11.99 -2.17
N ALA A 41 -8.95 12.78 -1.15
CA ALA A 41 -10.13 13.64 -1.12
C ALA A 41 -11.44 12.96 -1.57
N ASN A 42 -11.69 11.73 -1.09
CA ASN A 42 -12.88 10.92 -1.43
C ASN A 42 -13.05 10.51 -2.91
N SER A 43 -11.99 10.58 -3.73
CA SER A 43 -12.05 10.17 -5.14
C SER A 43 -12.13 8.65 -5.38
N TYR A 44 -12.03 7.84 -4.32
CA TYR A 44 -12.12 6.38 -4.37
C TYR A 44 -13.35 5.90 -3.59
N SER A 45 -14.08 4.95 -4.19
CA SER A 45 -15.01 4.11 -3.44
C SER A 45 -14.22 3.09 -2.61
N TYR A 46 -14.78 2.58 -1.53
CA TYR A 46 -14.15 1.53 -0.72
C TYR A 46 -15.13 0.45 -0.28
N LYS A 47 -14.61 -0.77 -0.12
CA LYS A 47 -15.33 -1.92 0.43
C LYS A 47 -14.43 -2.60 1.45
N GLN A 48 -14.97 -2.87 2.64
CA GLN A 48 -14.30 -3.75 3.61
C GLN A 48 -14.53 -5.21 3.18
N ASN A 49 -13.45 -5.99 3.16
CA ASN A 49 -13.49 -7.39 2.81
C ASN A 49 -13.70 -8.18 4.10
N GLN A 50 -14.90 -8.75 4.26
CA GLN A 50 -15.22 -9.63 5.37
C GLN A 50 -14.72 -11.04 5.06
N TYR A 51 -13.91 -11.58 5.98
CA TYR A 51 -13.49 -12.97 5.95
C TYR A 51 -14.10 -13.65 7.17
N SER A 52 -14.69 -14.82 7.00
CA SER A 52 -15.22 -15.64 8.10
C SER A 52 -14.10 -16.41 8.81
N ASP A 53 -12.90 -15.83 8.91
CA ASP A 53 -11.69 -16.52 9.33
C ASP A 53 -11.24 -16.03 10.72
N PRO A 54 -11.18 -16.91 11.74
CA PRO A 54 -10.64 -16.59 13.06
C PRO A 54 -9.12 -16.32 13.06
N HIS A 55 -8.41 -16.63 11.98
CA HIS A 55 -6.96 -16.53 11.83
C HIS A 55 -6.45 -15.15 11.40
N GLY A 56 -7.27 -14.10 11.48
CA GLY A 56 -6.82 -12.71 11.32
C GLY A 56 -6.67 -12.24 9.87
N TYR A 57 -7.44 -12.83 8.95
CA TYR A 57 -7.57 -12.31 7.59
C TYR A 57 -8.56 -11.15 7.57
N TRP A 58 -8.13 -10.03 7.01
CA TRP A 58 -8.96 -8.86 6.81
C TRP A 58 -8.38 -7.98 5.71
N GLY A 59 -9.19 -7.10 5.16
CA GLY A 59 -8.70 -6.11 4.20
C GLY A 59 -9.74 -5.08 3.81
N ILE A 60 -9.26 -4.05 3.15
CA ILE A 60 -10.07 -3.01 2.53
C ILE A 60 -9.60 -2.81 1.10
N THR A 61 -10.58 -2.74 0.20
CA THR A 61 -10.34 -2.48 -1.21
C THR A 61 -10.82 -1.08 -1.55
N PHE A 62 -9.94 -0.25 -2.11
CA PHE A 62 -10.27 1.05 -2.71
C PHE A 62 -10.33 0.91 -4.23
N SER A 63 -11.36 1.48 -4.86
CA SER A 63 -11.57 1.38 -6.29
C SER A 63 -11.93 2.73 -6.90
N LYS A 64 -11.30 3.05 -8.03
CA LYS A 64 -11.59 4.20 -8.87
C LYS A 64 -11.32 3.82 -10.32
N GLU A 65 -12.35 3.91 -11.17
CA GLU A 65 -12.24 3.61 -12.61
C GLU A 65 -11.58 2.24 -12.86
N ASN A 66 -10.37 2.23 -13.43
CA ASN A 66 -9.58 1.03 -13.74
C ASN A 66 -8.53 0.67 -12.66
N ILE A 67 -8.54 1.37 -11.53
CA ILE A 67 -7.62 1.18 -10.40
C ILE A 67 -8.33 0.42 -9.28
N SER A 68 -7.67 -0.61 -8.75
CA SER A 68 -8.06 -1.30 -7.52
C SER A 68 -6.87 -1.46 -6.59
N ILE A 69 -7.03 -1.07 -5.33
CA ILE A 69 -6.01 -1.11 -4.29
C ILE A 69 -6.54 -1.93 -3.13
N PHE A 70 -5.94 -3.07 -2.86
CA PHE A 70 -6.19 -3.87 -1.68
C PHE A 70 -5.09 -3.61 -0.64
N LEU A 71 -5.50 -3.38 0.61
CA LEU A 71 -4.63 -3.30 1.78
C LEU A 71 -5.24 -4.18 2.87
N GLY A 72 -4.46 -5.10 3.43
CA GLY A 72 -4.99 -6.08 4.37
C GLY A 72 -3.94 -6.86 5.13
N SER A 73 -4.41 -7.97 5.70
CA SER A 73 -3.67 -8.90 6.52
C SER A 73 -3.94 -10.34 6.08
N GLU A 74 -2.86 -11.10 5.97
CA GLU A 74 -2.86 -12.56 5.97
C GLU A 74 -2.13 -13.03 7.24
N ARG A 75 -2.88 -13.48 8.25
CA ARG A 75 -2.32 -13.99 9.53
C ARG A 75 -1.30 -13.04 10.18
N SER A 76 -1.71 -11.77 10.33
CA SER A 76 -0.88 -10.65 10.83
C SER A 76 0.24 -10.20 9.89
N SER A 77 0.46 -10.90 8.78
CA SER A 77 1.37 -10.42 7.73
C SER A 77 0.64 -9.42 6.86
N ILE A 78 1.29 -8.31 6.55
CA ILE A 78 0.72 -7.29 5.67
C ILE A 78 0.58 -7.83 4.25
N ASP A 79 -0.60 -7.68 3.68
CA ASP A 79 -0.90 -8.03 2.29
C ASP A 79 -1.36 -6.78 1.53
N TYR A 80 -0.92 -6.65 0.29
CA TYR A 80 -1.29 -5.53 -0.57
C TYR A 80 -1.36 -5.96 -2.03
N ARG A 81 -2.24 -5.30 -2.78
CA ARG A 81 -2.32 -5.46 -4.23
C ARG A 81 -2.70 -4.15 -4.87
N LEU A 82 -1.94 -3.74 -5.89
CA LEU A 82 -2.33 -2.66 -6.79
C LEU A 82 -2.65 -3.29 -8.15
N THR A 83 -3.85 -3.04 -8.65
CA THR A 83 -4.30 -3.48 -9.97
C THR A 83 -4.66 -2.26 -10.81
N ILE A 84 -4.15 -2.18 -12.04
CA ILE A 84 -4.47 -1.12 -13.00
C ILE A 84 -4.86 -1.79 -14.32
N ASN A 85 -6.02 -1.46 -14.88
CA ASN A 85 -6.55 -2.08 -16.11
C ASN A 85 -6.59 -3.62 -16.01
N GLY A 86 -6.92 -4.15 -14.82
CA GLY A 86 -6.93 -5.58 -14.55
C GLY A 86 -5.54 -6.23 -14.37
N ASN A 87 -4.45 -5.47 -14.51
CA ASN A 87 -3.08 -5.99 -14.37
C ASN A 87 -2.53 -5.71 -12.97
N ASN A 88 -1.95 -6.73 -12.35
CA ASN A 88 -1.24 -6.59 -11.08
C ASN A 88 0.05 -5.79 -11.28
N ILE A 89 0.24 -4.76 -10.46
CA ILE A 89 1.40 -3.90 -10.45
C ILE A 89 2.34 -4.33 -9.33
N TYR A 90 3.56 -4.69 -9.71
CA TYR A 90 4.60 -5.05 -8.76
C TYR A 90 5.32 -3.81 -8.26
N LEU A 91 4.98 -3.33 -7.05
CA LEU A 91 5.60 -2.15 -6.45
C LEU A 91 7.08 -2.35 -6.07
N GLY A 92 7.57 -3.59 -5.97
CA GLY A 92 8.96 -3.86 -5.61
C GLY A 92 10.00 -3.44 -6.65
N SER A 93 9.60 -3.28 -7.92
CA SER A 93 10.45 -2.66 -8.95
C SER A 93 10.50 -1.14 -8.84
N PHE A 94 9.53 -0.53 -8.16
CA PHE A 94 9.47 0.91 -7.93
C PHE A 94 10.18 1.32 -6.62
N ASP A 95 10.00 0.55 -5.55
CA ASP A 95 10.68 0.76 -4.26
C ASP A 95 10.94 -0.58 -3.55
N ASP A 96 12.20 -0.98 -3.49
CA ASP A 96 12.66 -2.27 -2.96
C ASP A 96 12.36 -2.47 -1.47
N ARG A 97 12.12 -1.38 -0.72
CA ARG A 97 11.76 -1.43 0.70
C ARG A 97 10.42 -2.08 0.96
N VAL A 98 9.53 -2.15 -0.04
CA VAL A 98 8.24 -2.84 0.08
C VAL A 98 8.42 -4.33 0.40
N LEU A 99 9.55 -4.92 -0.02
CA LEU A 99 9.89 -6.32 0.25
C LEU A 99 10.29 -6.59 1.72
N GLN A 100 10.48 -5.52 2.50
CA GLN A 100 10.83 -5.60 3.92
C GLN A 100 9.61 -5.46 4.84
N LEU A 101 8.42 -5.21 4.27
CA LEU A 101 7.18 -5.11 5.02
C LEU A 101 6.78 -6.49 5.53
N LYS A 102 6.53 -6.60 6.84
CA LYS A 102 6.09 -7.85 7.46
C LYS A 102 4.76 -7.67 8.16
N ASN A 103 4.67 -6.68 9.04
CA ASN A 103 3.56 -6.59 9.98
C ASN A 103 2.56 -5.49 9.60
N THR A 104 1.34 -5.61 10.12
CA THR A 104 0.21 -4.69 9.90
C THR A 104 0.32 -3.44 10.78
N SER A 105 1.46 -2.73 10.77
CA SER A 105 1.67 -1.53 11.59
C SER A 105 1.23 -0.23 10.89
N LYS A 106 0.94 0.81 11.69
CA LYS A 106 0.58 2.14 11.16
C LYS A 106 1.66 2.70 10.23
N LYS A 107 2.94 2.55 10.61
CA LYS A 107 4.07 3.05 9.81
C LYS A 107 4.18 2.33 8.46
N ASN A 108 3.97 1.02 8.46
CA ASN A 108 3.98 0.21 7.24
C ASN A 108 2.83 0.59 6.31
N PHE A 109 1.63 0.82 6.83
CA PHE A 109 0.50 1.30 6.02
C PHE A 109 0.70 2.71 5.49
N ILE A 110 1.26 3.65 6.27
CA ILE A 110 1.61 4.99 5.76
C ILE A 110 2.57 4.86 4.59
N PHE A 111 3.64 4.08 4.76
CA PHE A 111 4.62 3.84 3.70
C PHE A 111 3.97 3.26 2.44
N LEU A 112 3.13 2.22 2.56
CA LEU A 112 2.44 1.60 1.43
C LEU A 112 1.52 2.58 0.71
N ILE A 113 0.69 3.32 1.46
CA ILE A 113 -0.24 4.30 0.89
C ILE A 113 0.54 5.38 0.14
N ASP A 114 1.59 5.92 0.74
CA ASP A 114 2.43 6.93 0.09
C ASP A 114 3.16 6.39 -1.15
N LEU A 115 3.63 5.14 -1.10
CA LEU A 115 4.24 4.48 -2.25
C LEU A 115 3.26 4.33 -3.41
N ILE A 116 2.04 3.85 -3.14
CA ILE A 116 0.98 3.67 -4.12
C ILE A 116 0.60 5.00 -4.75
N LEU A 117 0.38 6.05 -3.95
CA LEU A 117 -0.01 7.36 -4.46
C LEU A 117 1.11 8.01 -5.28
N ARG A 118 2.38 7.87 -4.88
CA ARG A 118 3.52 8.31 -5.70
C ARG A 118 3.59 7.57 -7.03
N TYR A 119 3.38 6.25 -7.02
CA TYR A 119 3.33 5.47 -8.25
C TYR A 119 2.23 5.97 -9.20
N LEU A 120 1.01 6.16 -8.69
CA LEU A 120 -0.13 6.63 -9.49
C LEU A 120 0.05 8.07 -10.01
N ALA A 121 0.76 8.92 -9.26
CA ALA A 121 1.10 10.28 -9.71
C ALA A 121 2.15 10.29 -10.83
N GLN A 122 3.11 9.36 -10.80
CA GLN A 122 4.17 9.26 -11.81
C GLN A 122 3.71 8.58 -13.11
N TYR A 123 2.76 7.64 -13.00
CA TYR A 123 2.16 6.94 -14.13
C TYR A 123 0.67 7.26 -14.21
N PRO A 124 0.31 8.53 -14.55
CA PRO A 124 -1.09 8.92 -14.67
C PRO A 124 -1.74 8.07 -15.76
N ILE A 125 -2.76 7.33 -15.37
CA ILE A 125 -3.48 6.44 -16.26
C ILE A 125 -4.45 7.31 -17.05
N VAL A 126 -4.26 7.36 -18.38
CA VAL A 126 -5.11 8.07 -19.34
C VAL A 126 -6.27 7.18 -19.75
#